data_AF-A0A9D8AYB0-F1
#
_entry.id   AF-A0A9D8AYB0-F1
#
_cell.length_a   1.000
_cell.length_b   1.000
_cell.length_c   1.000
_cell.angle_alpha   90.00
_cell.angle_beta   90.00
_cell.angle_gamma   90.00
#
_symmetry.space_group_name_H-M   'P 1'
#
loop_
_entity.id
_entity.type
_entity.pdbx_description
1 polymer ?
#
loop_
_entity_poly.entity_id
_entity_poly.type
_entity_poly.pdbx_seq_one_letter_code
_entity_poly.pdbx_strand_id
1 'polypeptide(L)'
;MAKVTVATDWLDTCSGCHMAILDIDERIVELLKYVQFTSTPITDFKHPPKEGVDVGILTGAVSNTHQLEVAEEMRERAKILIALGDCAVFGGICTMRNFFDKDEVLRTAYVETPSTDEWGAVPTSPELAKLFDRVMALDEAVKVDLHIPGCPPPADAIWYALTELLAGRIPVLKGENLTYE
;
A
#
# COMPACT_ATOMS: atom_id res chain seq x y z
N MET A 1 19.59 15.13 -16.06
CA MET A 1 18.74 15.54 -14.92
C MET A 1 18.91 14.52 -13.81
N ALA A 2 18.78 14.93 -12.55
CA ALA A 2 18.68 13.98 -11.45
C ALA A 2 17.39 13.15 -11.61
N LYS A 3 17.45 11.85 -11.30
CA LYS A 3 16.28 10.97 -11.35
C LYS A 3 15.34 11.29 -10.19
N VAL A 4 14.04 11.12 -10.41
CA VAL A 4 13.02 11.22 -9.36
C VAL A 4 13.15 10.02 -8.43
N THR A 5 13.25 10.25 -7.14
CA THR A 5 13.37 9.19 -6.13
C THR A 5 12.00 8.69 -5.70
N VAL A 6 11.82 7.37 -5.75
CA VAL A 6 10.55 6.72 -5.41
C VAL A 6 10.78 5.67 -4.33
N ALA A 7 9.96 5.69 -3.28
CA ALA A 7 9.85 4.59 -2.32
C ALA A 7 8.44 4.01 -2.38
N THR A 8 8.29 2.72 -2.13
CA THR A 8 6.98 2.07 -2.08
C THR A 8 6.91 1.09 -0.91
N ASP A 9 5.73 0.84 -0.35
CA ASP A 9 5.55 -0.28 0.58
C ASP A 9 4.13 -0.87 0.52
N TRP A 10 3.96 -2.04 1.12
CA TRP A 10 2.68 -2.75 1.23
C TRP A 10 2.22 -2.86 2.69
N LEU A 11 1.00 -2.42 2.97
CA LEU A 11 0.39 -2.45 4.30
C LEU A 11 -0.52 -3.69 4.43
N ASP A 12 -1.80 -3.52 4.77
CA ASP A 12 -2.78 -4.60 4.74
C ASP A 12 -3.30 -4.80 3.30
N THR A 13 -2.70 -5.72 2.57
CA THR A 13 -2.92 -5.89 1.13
C THR A 13 -2.61 -7.31 0.63
N CYS A 14 -3.01 -7.60 -0.61
CA CYS A 14 -2.72 -8.84 -1.33
C CYS A 14 -1.51 -8.75 -2.26
N SER A 15 -0.75 -7.64 -2.23
CA SER A 15 0.36 -7.32 -3.15
C SER A 15 -0.03 -7.11 -4.62
N GLY A 16 -1.32 -7.25 -4.99
CA GLY A 16 -1.79 -7.09 -6.37
C GLY A 16 -1.50 -5.72 -6.99
N CYS A 17 -1.45 -4.66 -6.19
CA CYS A 17 -1.11 -3.31 -6.69
C CYS A 17 0.37 -3.20 -7.10
N HIS A 18 1.28 -3.89 -6.40
CA HIS A 18 2.68 -3.97 -6.84
C HIS A 18 2.82 -4.82 -8.09
N MET A 19 2.02 -5.87 -8.25
CA MET A 19 1.99 -6.64 -9.50
C MET A 19 1.49 -5.79 -10.65
N ALA A 20 0.46 -4.96 -10.45
CA ALA A 20 -0.02 -4.02 -11.46
C ALA A 20 1.02 -2.94 -11.85
N ILE A 21 1.93 -2.56 -10.94
CA ILE A 21 3.10 -1.74 -11.29
C ILE A 21 4.04 -2.50 -12.23
N LEU A 22 4.22 -3.82 -12.02
CA LEU A 22 5.06 -4.66 -12.88
C LEU A 22 4.39 -4.98 -14.22
N ASP A 23 3.05 -5.02 -14.27
CA ASP A 23 2.25 -5.20 -15.49
C ASP A 23 2.31 -4.00 -16.46
N ILE A 24 3.12 -2.98 -16.16
CA ILE A 24 3.54 -2.02 -17.19
C ILE A 24 4.54 -2.65 -18.18
N ASP A 25 4.96 -3.88 -17.94
CA ASP A 25 5.80 -4.72 -18.78
C ASP A 25 7.12 -4.03 -19.15
N GLU A 26 7.49 -3.98 -20.43
CA GLU A 26 8.74 -3.37 -20.90
C GLU A 26 8.85 -1.87 -20.57
N ARG A 27 7.73 -1.20 -20.30
CA ARG A 27 7.71 0.23 -19.92
C ARG A 27 8.43 0.47 -18.60
N ILE A 28 8.64 -0.55 -17.76
CA ILE A 28 9.46 -0.42 -16.56
C ILE A 28 10.90 -0.03 -16.92
N VAL A 29 11.44 -0.53 -18.03
CA VAL A 29 12.80 -0.20 -18.49
C VAL A 29 12.88 1.27 -18.89
N GLU A 30 11.83 1.81 -19.51
CA GLU A 30 11.73 3.23 -19.83
C GLU A 30 11.57 4.08 -18.57
N LEU A 31 10.74 3.65 -17.61
CA LEU A 31 10.53 4.35 -16.33
C LEU A 31 11.84 4.52 -15.56
N LEU A 32 12.66 3.46 -15.51
CA LEU A 32 13.94 3.45 -14.80
C LEU A 32 14.99 4.42 -15.37
N LYS A 33 14.78 4.98 -16.57
CA LYS A 33 15.62 6.08 -17.09
C LYS A 33 15.39 7.39 -16.34
N TYR A 34 14.19 7.57 -15.77
CA TYR A 34 13.76 8.79 -15.10
C TYR A 34 13.59 8.63 -13.59
N VAL A 35 13.34 7.40 -13.13
CA VAL A 35 13.08 7.07 -11.72
C VAL A 35 14.23 6.27 -11.10
N GLN A 36 14.50 6.55 -9.83
CA GLN A 36 15.34 5.77 -8.94
C GLN A 36 14.45 5.18 -7.84
N PHE A 37 14.19 3.88 -7.87
CA PHE A 37 13.56 3.20 -6.73
C PHE A 37 14.56 3.07 -5.58
N THR A 38 14.10 3.40 -4.37
CA THR A 38 14.84 3.26 -3.12
C THR A 38 14.28 2.06 -2.35
N SER A 39 13.68 2.25 -1.17
CA SER A 39 12.95 1.22 -0.43
C SER A 39 11.69 0.82 -1.18
N THR A 40 11.61 -0.46 -1.49
CA THR A 40 10.43 -1.12 -2.03
C THR A 40 10.50 -2.60 -1.63
N PRO A 41 9.38 -3.32 -1.52
CA PRO A 41 9.41 -4.74 -1.19
C PRO A 41 10.23 -5.62 -2.16
N ILE A 42 10.55 -5.10 -3.35
CA ILE A 42 11.37 -5.78 -4.36
C ILE A 42 12.85 -5.35 -4.35
N THR A 43 13.27 -4.46 -3.45
CA THR A 43 14.68 -4.08 -3.22
C THR A 43 15.14 -4.48 -1.82
N ASP A 44 16.45 -4.41 -1.57
CA ASP A 44 17.01 -4.77 -0.27
C ASP A 44 16.92 -3.66 0.80
N PHE A 45 16.53 -2.43 0.41
CA PHE A 45 16.44 -1.29 1.32
C PHE A 45 15.21 -1.40 2.21
N LYS A 46 15.43 -1.36 3.53
CA LYS A 46 14.38 -1.65 4.52
C LYS A 46 13.46 -0.48 4.83
N HIS A 47 13.95 0.74 4.67
CA HIS A 47 13.19 1.95 4.96
C HIS A 47 13.43 3.01 3.89
N PRO A 48 12.47 3.91 3.62
CA PRO A 48 12.71 5.10 2.82
C PRO A 48 13.90 5.89 3.39
N PRO A 49 14.79 6.47 2.56
CA PRO A 49 15.94 7.24 3.04
C PRO A 49 15.56 8.35 4.03
N LYS A 50 16.40 8.60 5.05
CA LYS A 50 16.12 9.60 6.09
C LYS A 50 16.12 11.04 5.55
N GLU A 51 16.87 11.27 4.48
CA GLU A 51 16.92 12.50 3.70
C GLU A 51 15.64 12.75 2.88
N GLY A 52 14.76 11.75 2.79
CA GLY A 52 13.49 11.81 2.09
C GLY A 52 13.52 11.32 0.64
N VAL A 53 12.33 11.20 0.06
CA VAL A 53 12.09 10.83 -1.34
C VAL A 53 11.10 11.80 -1.99
N ASP A 54 11.15 11.88 -3.32
CA ASP A 54 10.23 12.73 -4.07
C ASP A 54 8.81 12.16 -4.06
N VAL A 55 8.67 10.83 -4.19
CA VAL A 55 7.38 10.14 -4.18
C VAL A 55 7.43 8.92 -3.26
N GLY A 56 6.49 8.84 -2.34
CA GLY A 56 6.16 7.64 -1.58
C GLY A 56 4.86 7.03 -2.13
N ILE A 57 4.82 5.71 -2.30
CA ILE A 57 3.63 4.98 -2.75
C ILE A 57 3.30 3.93 -1.69
N LEU A 58 2.12 4.03 -1.08
CA LEU A 58 1.65 3.01 -0.16
C LEU A 58 0.46 2.28 -0.78
N THR A 59 0.53 0.96 -0.74
CA THR A 59 -0.57 0.07 -1.08
C THR A 59 -1.11 -0.56 0.20
N GLY A 60 -2.39 -0.93 0.20
CA GLY A 60 -3.00 -1.57 1.36
C GLY A 60 -3.56 -0.61 2.39
N ALA A 61 -4.43 -1.17 3.23
CA ALA A 61 -5.08 -0.47 4.32
C ALA A 61 -4.20 -0.45 5.58
N VAL A 62 -4.61 0.30 6.60
CA VAL A 62 -3.94 0.31 7.92
C VAL A 62 -4.78 -0.49 8.90
N SER A 63 -4.25 -1.64 9.34
CA SER A 63 -4.98 -2.60 10.19
C SER A 63 -4.28 -2.92 11.51
N ASN A 64 -2.98 -2.62 11.63
CA ASN A 64 -2.19 -2.92 12.82
C ASN A 64 -1.12 -1.85 13.10
N THR A 65 -0.48 -1.97 14.27
CA THR A 65 0.52 -1.00 14.74
C THR A 65 1.73 -0.84 13.81
N HIS A 66 2.24 -1.93 13.23
CA HIS A 66 3.40 -1.86 12.34
C HIS A 66 3.07 -1.13 11.04
N GLN A 67 1.90 -1.39 10.46
CA GLN A 67 1.45 -0.72 9.25
C GLN A 67 1.26 0.79 9.48
N LEU A 68 0.79 1.18 10.68
CA LEU A 68 0.70 2.59 11.05
C LEU A 68 2.10 3.23 11.11
N GLU A 69 3.07 2.58 11.74
CA GLU A 69 4.47 3.06 11.80
C GLU A 69 5.07 3.24 10.40
N VAL A 70 4.86 2.27 9.50
CA VAL A 70 5.32 2.34 8.10
C VAL A 70 4.64 3.50 7.36
N ALA A 71 3.34 3.70 7.56
CA ALA A 71 2.59 4.80 6.94
C ALA A 71 3.09 6.17 7.42
N GLU A 72 3.32 6.33 8.72
CA GLU A 72 3.87 7.55 9.32
C GLU A 72 5.30 7.83 8.84
N GLU A 73 6.16 6.80 8.80
CA GLU A 73 7.55 6.92 8.33
C GLU A 73 7.61 7.32 6.85
N MET A 74 6.81 6.69 6.00
CA MET A 74 6.73 7.04 4.58
C MET A 74 6.20 8.47 4.42
N ARG A 75 5.17 8.86 5.19
CA ARG A 75 4.61 10.21 5.12
C ARG A 75 5.62 11.28 5.54
N GLU A 76 6.39 11.04 6.60
CA GLU A 76 7.44 11.95 7.06
C GLU A 76 8.50 12.18 5.98
N ARG A 77 8.83 11.12 5.22
CA ARG A 77 9.96 11.12 4.27
C ARG A 77 9.58 11.41 2.83
N ALA A 78 8.31 11.25 2.44
CA ALA A 78 7.85 11.52 1.09
C ALA A 78 7.37 12.96 0.91
N LYS A 79 7.82 13.63 -0.17
CA LYS A 79 7.25 14.93 -0.57
C LYS A 79 5.82 14.78 -1.07
N ILE A 80 5.57 13.76 -1.91
CA ILE A 80 4.25 13.38 -2.40
C ILE A 80 3.96 11.95 -1.93
N LEU A 81 2.85 11.73 -1.21
CA LEU A 81 2.37 10.40 -0.84
C LEU A 81 1.17 10.00 -1.70
N ILE A 82 1.28 8.83 -2.32
CA ILE A 82 0.23 8.24 -3.17
C ILE A 82 -0.39 7.04 -2.44
N ALA A 83 -1.71 7.04 -2.29
CA ALA A 83 -2.50 5.85 -1.97
C ALA A 83 -2.79 5.11 -3.27
N LEU A 84 -2.23 3.90 -3.43
CA LEU A 84 -2.39 3.08 -4.62
C LEU A 84 -3.25 1.84 -4.33
N GLY A 85 -4.39 1.78 -4.99
CA GLY A 85 -5.37 0.70 -4.95
C GLY A 85 -6.46 0.84 -3.90
N ASP A 86 -7.56 0.11 -4.08
CA ASP A 86 -8.77 0.28 -3.26
C ASP A 86 -8.55 -0.03 -1.78
N CYS A 87 -7.62 -0.93 -1.44
CA CYS A 87 -7.25 -1.12 -0.04
C CYS A 87 -6.64 0.14 0.58
N ALA A 88 -5.77 0.86 -0.15
CA ALA A 88 -5.19 2.10 0.37
C ALA A 88 -6.19 3.26 0.34
N VAL A 89 -6.99 3.36 -0.73
CA VAL A 89 -7.90 4.48 -0.96
C VAL A 89 -9.19 4.38 -0.13
N PHE A 90 -9.73 3.17 0.07
CA PHE A 90 -11.03 2.95 0.72
C PHE A 90 -10.99 1.91 1.84
N GLY A 91 -9.83 1.32 2.13
CA GLY A 91 -9.68 0.18 3.03
C GLY A 91 -9.89 -1.19 2.35
N GLY A 92 -10.66 -1.23 1.25
CA GLY A 92 -10.82 -2.41 0.39
C GLY A 92 -11.42 -3.63 1.10
N ILE A 93 -11.14 -4.84 0.58
CA ILE A 93 -11.70 -6.10 1.10
C ILE A 93 -11.34 -6.34 2.57
N CYS A 94 -10.21 -5.82 3.05
CA CYS A 94 -9.76 -5.96 4.43
C CYS A 94 -10.77 -5.34 5.42
N THR A 95 -11.51 -4.31 5.02
CA THR A 95 -12.56 -3.69 5.86
C THR A 95 -13.74 -4.61 6.15
N MET A 96 -13.88 -5.74 5.44
CA MET A 96 -14.93 -6.72 5.74
C MET A 96 -14.81 -7.29 7.16
N ARG A 97 -13.63 -7.26 7.80
CA ARG A 97 -13.51 -7.65 9.20
C ARG A 97 -14.10 -6.64 10.17
N ASN A 98 -14.35 -5.39 9.76
CA ASN A 98 -14.84 -4.31 10.62
C ASN A 98 -16.28 -4.54 11.12
N PHE A 99 -17.00 -5.52 10.55
CA PHE A 99 -18.33 -5.93 11.01
C PHE A 99 -18.30 -6.90 12.20
N PHE A 100 -17.10 -7.34 12.61
CA PHE A 100 -16.90 -8.32 13.67
C PHE A 100 -15.99 -7.75 14.75
N ASP A 101 -16.10 -8.29 15.96
CA ASP A 101 -15.13 -7.98 17.01
C ASP A 101 -13.75 -8.55 16.65
N LYS A 102 -12.69 -7.78 16.91
CA LYS A 102 -11.32 -8.16 16.59
C LYS A 102 -10.92 -9.48 17.26
N ASP A 103 -11.31 -9.68 18.51
CA ASP A 103 -10.94 -10.88 19.27
C ASP A 103 -11.72 -12.10 18.74
N GLU A 104 -12.95 -11.92 18.25
CA GLU A 104 -13.70 -12.96 17.55
C GLU A 104 -13.03 -13.37 16.22
N VAL A 105 -12.55 -12.40 15.43
CA VAL A 105 -11.82 -12.68 14.17
C VAL A 105 -10.55 -13.48 14.45
N LEU A 106 -9.74 -13.07 15.45
CA LEU A 106 -8.51 -13.75 15.83
C LEU A 106 -8.80 -15.16 16.36
N ARG A 107 -9.82 -15.31 17.22
CA ARG A 107 -10.23 -16.60 17.77
C ARG A 107 -10.71 -17.55 16.68
N THR A 108 -11.49 -17.04 15.72
CA THR A 108 -11.93 -17.82 14.56
C THR A 108 -10.71 -18.35 13.80
N ALA A 109 -9.75 -17.47 13.46
CA ALA A 109 -8.59 -17.81 12.64
C ALA A 109 -7.61 -18.79 13.31
N TYR A 110 -7.37 -18.65 14.62
CA TYR A 110 -6.31 -19.37 15.31
C TYR A 110 -6.79 -20.49 16.25
N VAL A 111 -8.09 -20.57 16.54
CA VAL A 111 -8.65 -21.53 17.52
C VAL A 111 -9.80 -22.34 16.95
N GLU A 112 -10.74 -21.72 16.24
CA GLU A 112 -12.02 -22.37 15.91
C GLU A 112 -12.09 -22.98 14.50
N THR A 113 -11.08 -22.79 13.64
CA THR A 113 -11.15 -23.40 12.31
C THR A 113 -11.13 -24.93 12.40
N PRO A 114 -11.87 -25.67 11.54
CA PRO A 114 -11.94 -27.13 11.62
C PRO A 114 -10.59 -27.86 11.52
N SER A 115 -9.59 -27.21 10.94
CA SER A 115 -8.23 -27.73 10.76
C SER A 115 -7.27 -27.34 11.89
N THR A 116 -7.67 -26.47 12.81
CA THR A 116 -6.86 -26.10 13.97
C THR A 116 -6.77 -27.29 14.93
N ASP A 117 -5.58 -27.60 15.41
CA ASP A 117 -5.36 -28.67 16.39
C ASP A 117 -5.84 -28.28 17.80
N GLU A 118 -5.75 -29.21 18.74
CA GLU A 118 -6.16 -29.00 20.14
C GLU A 118 -5.33 -27.94 20.90
N TRP A 119 -4.19 -27.51 20.33
CA TRP A 119 -3.27 -26.54 20.92
C TRP A 119 -3.42 -25.13 20.33
N GLY A 120 -4.43 -24.92 19.48
CA GLY A 120 -4.75 -23.61 18.89
C GLY A 120 -4.89 -22.50 19.93
N ALA A 121 -4.17 -21.40 19.72
CA ALA A 121 -4.20 -20.23 20.57
C ALA A 121 -3.94 -18.97 19.76
N VAL A 122 -4.57 -17.86 20.15
CA VAL A 122 -4.28 -16.54 19.57
C VAL A 122 -2.82 -16.17 19.90
N PRO A 123 -1.97 -15.84 18.92
CA PRO A 123 -0.58 -15.46 19.17
C PRO A 123 -0.46 -14.17 19.99
N THR A 124 0.39 -14.17 21.03
CA THR A 124 0.56 -13.02 21.96
C THR A 124 2.02 -12.58 22.13
N SER A 125 2.93 -13.01 21.26
CA SER A 125 4.34 -12.60 21.33
C SER A 125 4.46 -11.07 21.25
N PRO A 126 5.34 -10.43 22.06
CA PRO A 126 5.56 -8.99 21.99
C PRO A 126 6.13 -8.52 20.64
N GLU A 127 6.70 -9.43 19.85
CA GLU A 127 7.24 -9.16 18.51
C GLU A 127 6.13 -8.99 17.44
N LEU A 128 4.89 -9.37 17.74
CA LEU A 128 3.78 -9.29 16.80
C LEU A 128 3.15 -7.89 16.85
N ALA A 129 2.92 -7.33 15.66
CA ALA A 129 2.12 -6.12 15.52
C ALA A 129 0.71 -6.35 16.09
N LYS A 130 0.17 -5.34 16.78
CA LYS A 130 -1.16 -5.42 17.38
C LYS A 130 -2.20 -5.01 16.36
N LEU A 131 -3.15 -5.90 16.09
CA LEU A 131 -4.29 -5.61 15.23
C LEU A 131 -5.18 -4.54 15.90
N PHE A 132 -5.62 -3.56 15.12
CA PHE A 132 -6.59 -2.55 15.55
C PHE A 132 -8.01 -3.09 15.53
N ASP A 133 -8.91 -2.42 16.27
CA ASP A 133 -10.31 -2.81 16.33
C ASP A 133 -11.00 -2.70 14.97
N ARG A 134 -10.56 -1.76 14.12
CA ARG A 134 -10.99 -1.65 12.72
C ARG A 134 -9.81 -1.42 11.78
N VAL A 135 -9.98 -1.87 10.55
CA VAL A 135 -9.17 -1.46 9.39
C VAL A 135 -9.57 -0.05 8.99
N MET A 136 -8.57 0.76 8.63
CA MET A 136 -8.71 2.14 8.18
C MET A 136 -8.14 2.29 6.76
N ALA A 137 -8.74 3.16 5.96
CA ALA A 137 -8.10 3.64 4.74
C ALA A 137 -6.82 4.44 5.09
N LEU A 138 -5.92 4.61 4.13
CA LEU A 138 -4.63 5.25 4.38
C LEU A 138 -4.78 6.72 4.79
N ASP A 139 -5.74 7.43 4.19
CA ASP A 139 -6.02 8.84 4.44
C ASP A 139 -6.69 9.12 5.79
N GLU A 140 -7.25 8.09 6.44
CA GLU A 140 -7.67 8.15 7.83
C GLU A 140 -6.48 8.12 8.81
N ALA A 141 -5.34 7.55 8.40
CA ALA A 141 -4.15 7.38 9.23
C ALA A 141 -3.11 8.50 9.02
N VAL A 142 -2.84 8.87 7.76
CA VAL A 142 -1.85 9.89 7.40
C VAL A 142 -2.34 10.74 6.23
N LYS A 143 -1.82 11.96 6.09
CA LYS A 143 -2.17 12.83 4.95
C LYS A 143 -1.72 12.21 3.62
N VAL A 144 -2.65 11.95 2.71
CA VAL A 144 -2.37 11.49 1.34
C VAL A 144 -2.49 12.66 0.35
N ASP A 145 -1.60 12.73 -0.65
CA ASP A 145 -1.60 13.79 -1.66
C ASP A 145 -2.31 13.37 -2.96
N LEU A 146 -2.26 12.08 -3.32
CA LEU A 146 -2.89 11.54 -4.52
C LEU A 146 -3.50 10.15 -4.25
N HIS A 147 -4.68 9.90 -4.83
CA HIS A 147 -5.36 8.62 -4.75
C HIS A 147 -5.47 8.01 -6.14
N ILE A 148 -5.06 6.75 -6.28
CA ILE A 148 -5.18 5.97 -7.51
C ILE A 148 -6.00 4.72 -7.19
N PRO A 149 -7.33 4.74 -7.41
CA PRO A 149 -8.20 3.62 -7.09
C PRO A 149 -8.13 2.46 -8.10
N GLY A 150 -8.66 1.31 -7.70
CA GLY A 150 -8.73 0.03 -8.43
C GLY A 150 -8.19 -1.14 -7.61
N CYS A 151 -8.66 -2.37 -7.87
CA CYS A 151 -8.30 -3.57 -7.10
C CYS A 151 -7.79 -4.74 -7.96
N PRO A 152 -6.59 -4.65 -8.59
CA PRO A 152 -5.70 -3.49 -8.58
C PRO A 152 -6.05 -2.45 -9.66
N PRO A 153 -5.50 -1.23 -9.60
CA PRO A 153 -5.65 -0.26 -10.68
C PRO A 153 -5.07 -0.81 -12.00
N PRO A 154 -5.68 -0.51 -13.16
CA PRO A 154 -5.13 -0.93 -14.45
C PRO A 154 -3.70 -0.43 -14.64
N ALA A 155 -2.82 -1.25 -15.22
CA ALA A 155 -1.42 -0.90 -15.48
C ALA A 155 -1.27 0.40 -16.28
N ASP A 156 -2.17 0.64 -17.24
CA ASP A 156 -2.18 1.88 -18.03
C ASP A 156 -2.56 3.12 -17.21
N ALA A 157 -3.46 2.98 -16.23
CA ALA A 157 -3.81 4.06 -15.31
C ALA A 157 -2.62 4.42 -14.39
N ILE A 158 -1.90 3.39 -13.90
CA ILE A 158 -0.67 3.57 -13.12
C ILE A 158 0.40 4.26 -13.97
N TRP A 159 0.63 3.77 -15.20
CA TRP A 159 1.58 4.36 -16.14
C TRP A 159 1.26 5.83 -16.44
N TYR A 160 0.00 6.14 -16.71
CA TYR A 160 -0.48 7.50 -16.91
C TYR A 160 -0.19 8.38 -15.68
N ALA A 161 -0.52 7.91 -14.48
CA ALA A 161 -0.30 8.68 -13.26
C ALA A 161 1.19 8.98 -13.02
N LEU A 162 2.06 7.97 -13.18
CA LEU A 162 3.50 8.12 -13.00
C LEU A 162 4.10 9.07 -14.05
N THR A 163 3.69 8.97 -15.32
CA THR A 163 4.22 9.82 -16.39
C THR A 163 3.76 11.27 -16.30
N GLU A 164 2.53 11.53 -15.86
CA GLU A 164 2.05 12.89 -15.55
C GLU A 164 2.85 13.52 -14.41
N LEU A 165 3.06 12.78 -13.32
CA LEU A 165 3.85 13.24 -12.18
C LEU A 165 5.30 13.54 -12.58
N LEU A 166 5.92 12.67 -13.39
CA LEU A 166 7.26 12.91 -13.95
C LEU A 166 7.32 14.17 -14.82
N ALA A 167 6.22 14.51 -15.49
CA ALA A 167 6.11 15.72 -16.28
C ALA A 167 5.69 16.96 -15.46
N GLY A 168 5.63 16.85 -14.13
CA GLY A 168 5.28 17.94 -13.21
C GLY A 168 3.79 18.28 -13.19
N ARG A 169 2.92 17.37 -13.65
CA ARG A 169 1.47 17.54 -13.67
C ARG A 169 0.83 16.63 -12.62
N ILE A 170 -0.25 17.10 -12.00
CA ILE A 170 -1.10 16.26 -11.14
C ILE A 170 -2.02 15.45 -12.05
N PRO A 171 -1.99 14.10 -12.00
CA PRO A 171 -2.80 13.28 -12.89
C PRO A 171 -4.28 13.45 -12.59
N VAL A 172 -5.10 13.49 -13.64
CA VAL A 172 -6.55 13.57 -13.54
C VAL A 172 -7.14 12.26 -14.07
N LEU A 173 -7.47 11.35 -13.16
CA LEU A 173 -8.02 10.04 -13.52
C LEU A 173 -9.48 10.18 -13.99
N LYS A 174 -9.75 9.82 -15.25
CA LYS A 174 -11.07 9.87 -15.90
C LYS A 174 -11.19 8.77 -16.95
N GLY A 175 -12.43 8.39 -17.26
CA GLY A 175 -12.73 7.42 -18.31
C GLY A 175 -12.04 6.09 -18.04
N GLU A 176 -11.31 5.57 -19.03
CA GLU A 176 -10.59 4.28 -18.96
C GLU A 176 -9.53 4.24 -17.84
N ASN A 177 -9.05 5.40 -17.37
CA ASN A 177 -8.08 5.49 -16.28
C ASN A 177 -8.72 5.54 -14.87
N LEU A 178 -10.04 5.45 -14.77
CA LEU A 178 -10.78 5.43 -13.51
C LEU A 178 -11.92 4.39 -13.62
N THR A 179 -11.58 3.14 -13.33
CA THR A 179 -12.53 2.02 -13.35
C THR A 179 -12.53 1.26 -12.03
N TYR A 180 -13.71 0.74 -11.67
CA TYR A 180 -13.97 -0.10 -10.50
C TYR A 180 -14.62 -1.44 -10.90
N GLU A 181 -14.69 -1.70 -12.22
CA GLU A 181 -15.17 -2.97 -12.77
C GLU A 181 -14.13 -4.09 -12.64
#